data_AF-A0A8R1DSZ3-F1
#
_entry.id   AF-A0A8R1DSZ3-F1
#
_cell.length_a   1.000
_cell.length_b   1.000
_cell.length_c   1.000
_cell.angle_alpha   90.00
_cell.angle_beta   90.00
_cell.angle_gamma   90.00
#
_symmetry.space_group_name_H-M   'P 1'
#
loop_
_entity.id
_entity.type
_entity.pdbx_description
1 polymer ?
#
loop_
_entity_poly.entity_id
_entity_poly.type
_entity_poly.pdbx_seq_one_letter_code
_entity_poly.pdbx_strand_id
1 'polypeptide(L)' 'MNCNLEHAEHNIRFRVLTNESAAEISSMVLRIHRSKFVEPTLEEGFQQIVKVNFRPKFELKEHENLYKMYLIE' A
#
# COMPACT_ATOMS: atom_id res chain seq x y z
N MET A 1 -8.32 -2.40 -6.52
CA MET A 1 -6.98 -2.72 -5.99
C MET A 1 -7.20 -3.64 -4.80
N ASN A 2 -6.48 -4.77 -4.69
CA ASN A 2 -6.65 -5.70 -3.57
C ASN A 2 -5.65 -5.37 -2.44
N CYS A 3 -5.79 -4.19 -1.83
CA CYS A 3 -4.97 -3.73 -0.71
C CYS A 3 -5.90 -3.07 0.32
N ASN A 4 -5.87 -3.54 1.57
CA ASN A 4 -6.60 -2.91 2.66
C ASN A 4 -5.78 -1.72 3.22
N LEU A 5 -6.39 -0.95 4.12
CA LEU A 5 -5.75 0.25 4.68
C LEU A 5 -4.50 -0.12 5.48
N GLU A 6 -4.58 -1.23 6.21
CA GLU A 6 -3.57 -1.73 7.12
C GLU A 6 -2.32 -2.19 6.34
N HIS A 7 -2.49 -2.87 5.20
CA HIS A 7 -1.38 -3.24 4.30
C HIS A 7 -0.73 -1.99 3.69
N ALA A 8 -1.50 -0.94 3.38
CA ALA A 8 -0.95 0.31 2.87
C ALA A 8 -0.11 1.02 3.95
N GLU A 9 -0.63 1.13 5.18
CA GLU A 9 0.09 1.69 6.34
C GLU A 9 1.37 0.91 6.65
N HIS A 10 1.27 -0.42 6.70
CA HIS A 10 2.41 -1.31 6.90
C HIS A 10 3.49 -1.11 5.84
N ASN A 11 3.10 -1.04 4.56
CA ASN A 11 4.04 -0.83 3.47
C ASN A 11 4.68 0.57 3.49
N ILE A 12 3.94 1.60 3.89
CA ILE A 12 4.50 2.95 4.10
C ILE A 12 5.54 2.91 5.21
N ARG A 13 5.23 2.27 6.34
CA ARG A 13 6.17 2.14 7.45
C ARG A 13 7.43 1.39 7.03
N PHE A 14 7.28 0.29 6.31
CA PHE A 14 8.40 -0.44 5.74
C PHE A 14 9.28 0.45 4.84
N ARG A 15 8.69 1.27 3.97
CA ARG A 15 9.43 2.20 3.11
C ARG A 15 10.21 3.24 3.89
N VAL A 16 9.62 3.81 4.94
CA VAL A 16 10.29 4.77 5.83
C VAL A 16 11.49 4.13 6.54
N LEU A 17 11.36 2.86 6.93
CA LEU A 17 12.44 2.12 7.62
C LEU A 17 13.57 1.66 6.70
N THR A 18 13.31 1.51 5.39
CA THR A 18 14.28 0.91 4.43
C THR A 18 14.79 1.87 3.38
N ASN A 19 14.20 3.06 3.24
CA ASN A 19 14.58 4.05 2.25
C ASN A 19 14.54 5.45 2.87
N GLU A 20 15.70 6.08 3.04
CA GLU A 20 15.87 7.41 3.63
C GLU A 20 15.15 8.52 2.86
N SER A 21 14.89 8.33 1.56
CA SER A 21 14.15 9.29 0.73
C SER A 21 12.63 9.04 0.71
N ALA A 22 12.13 8.04 1.44
CA ALA A 22 10.70 7.75 1.46
C ALA A 22 9.93 8.84 2.24
N ALA A 23 8.99 9.48 1.56
CA ALA A 23 8.05 10.37 2.21
C ALA A 23 7.15 9.59 3.18
N GLU A 24 7.07 10.08 4.42
CA GLU A 24 6.10 9.62 5.40
C GLU A 24 4.69 10.09 5.00
N ILE A 25 3.73 9.18 5.03
CA ILE A 25 2.33 9.46 4.72
C ILE A 25 1.52 9.19 5.98
N SER A 26 0.78 10.20 6.45
CA SER A 26 -0.02 10.06 7.67
C SER A 26 -1.23 9.16 7.46
N SER A 27 -1.64 8.47 8.53
CA SER A 27 -2.86 7.64 8.55
C SER A 27 -4.12 8.44 8.20
N MET A 28 -4.16 9.74 8.52
CA MET A 28 -5.25 10.64 8.15
C MET A 28 -5.44 10.72 6.63
N VAL A 29 -4.35 10.84 5.86
CA VAL A 29 -4.41 10.90 4.39
C VAL A 29 -4.96 9.59 3.82
N LEU A 30 -4.54 8.46 4.36
CA LEU A 30 -5.01 7.14 3.92
C LEU A 30 -6.50 6.94 4.23
N ARG A 31 -6.97 7.41 5.40
CA ARG A 31 -8.40 7.39 5.77
C ARG A 31 -9.24 8.29 4.85
N ILE A 32 -8.75 9.49 4.52
CA ILE A 32 -9.42 10.39 3.56
C ILE A 32 -9.48 9.77 2.17
N HIS A 33 -8.40 9.13 1.72
CA HIS A 33 -8.41 8.41 0.45
C HIS A 33 -9.45 7.29 0.46
N ARG A 34 -9.48 6.46 1.51
CA ARG A 34 -10.45 5.37 1.66
C ARG A 34 -11.90 5.87 1.70
N SER A 35 -12.19 6.99 2.35
CA SER A 35 -13.56 7.52 2.43
C SER A 35 -14.08 8.07 1.09
N LYS A 36 -13.17 8.54 0.23
CA LYS A 36 -13.51 9.04 -1.11
C LYS A 36 -13.38 7.97 -2.20
N PHE A 37 -12.92 6.77 -1.86
CA PHE A 37 -12.68 5.71 -2.84
C PHE A 37 -14.01 5.17 -3.36
N VAL A 38 -14.13 5.13 -4.68
CA VAL A 38 -15.21 4.48 -5.42
C VAL A 38 -14.57 3.38 -6.27
N GLU A 39 -15.14 2.17 -6.26
CA GLU A 39 -14.59 1.06 -7.05
C GLU A 39 -14.77 1.37 -8.54
N PRO A 40 -13.72 1.23 -9.37
CA PRO A 40 -13.83 1.50 -10.80
C PRO A 40 -14.82 0.55 -11.48
N THR A 41 -15.60 1.07 -12.42
CA THR A 41 -16.59 0.34 -13.22
C THR A 41 -16.40 0.56 -14.71
N LEU A 42 -16.86 -0.36 -15.56
CA LEU A 42 -16.75 -0.21 -17.02
C LEU A 42 -17.62 0.94 -17.56
N GLU A 43 -18.63 1.37 -16.80
CA GLU A 43 -19.53 2.48 -17.14
C GLU A 43 -18.80 3.83 -17.19
N GLU A 44 -17.64 3.95 -16.54
CA GLU A 44 -16.78 5.12 -16.61
C GLU A 44 -16.06 5.27 -17.98
N GLY A 45 -16.16 4.27 -18.86
CA GLY A 45 -15.54 4.28 -20.19
C GLY A 45 -14.20 3.54 -20.29
N PHE A 46 -13.84 2.71 -19.29
CA PHE A 46 -12.67 1.85 -19.36
C PHE A 46 -12.89 0.67 -20.32
N GLN A 47 -11.87 0.32 -21.12
CA GLN A 47 -11.91 -0.88 -21.96
C GLN A 47 -11.95 -2.17 -21.13
N GLN A 48 -11.19 -2.20 -20.03
CA GLN A 48 -11.15 -3.32 -19.08
C GLN A 48 -10.64 -2.82 -17.72
N ILE A 49 -10.94 -3.59 -16.67
CA ILE A 49 -10.46 -3.32 -15.31
C ILE A 49 -9.58 -4.47 -14.87
N VAL A 50 -8.31 -4.18 -14.62
CA VAL A 50 -7.32 -5.16 -14.15
C VAL A 50 -7.10 -4.97 -12.65
N LYS A 51 -7.40 -6.01 -11.84
CA LYS A 51 -7.12 -6.00 -10.40
C LYS A 51 -5.70 -6.49 -10.14
N VAL A 52 -4.84 -5.59 -9.66
CA VAL A 52 -3.45 -5.90 -9.29
C VAL A 52 -3.41 -6.38 -7.83
N ASN A 53 -2.78 -7.55 -7.63
CA ASN A 53 -2.55 -8.11 -6.31
C ASN A 53 -1.39 -7.39 -5.62
N PHE A 54 -1.56 -7.11 -4.32
CA PHE A 54 -0.48 -6.57 -3.51
C PHE A 54 0.54 -7.69 -3.21
N ARG A 55 1.69 -7.66 -3.87
CA ARG A 55 2.77 -8.65 -3.71
C ARG A 55 4.11 -7.93 -3.54
N PRO A 56 4.67 -7.87 -2.33
CA PRO A 56 5.96 -7.22 -2.12
C PRO A 56 7.08 -8.04 -2.76
N LYS A 57 8.12 -7.35 -3.21
CA LYS A 57 9.37 -7.93 -3.73
C LYS A 57 10.53 -7.31 -2.97
N PHE A 58 11.48 -8.15 -2.58
CA PHE A 58 12.63 -7.73 -1.77
C PHE A 58 13.91 -8.13 -2.48
N GLU A 59 14.88 -7.21 -2.50
CA GLU A 59 16.22 -7.47 -3.00
C GLU A 59 17.09 -8.13 -1.92
N LEU A 60 16.89 -7.73 -0.66
CA LEU A 60 17.63 -8.22 0.50
C LEU A 60 16.74 -9.11 1.38
N LYS A 61 17.33 -10.16 1.93
CA LYS A 61 16.63 -11.07 2.84
C LYS A 61 16.21 -10.37 4.14
N GLU A 62 17.03 -9.43 4.60
CA GLU A 62 16.77 -8.64 5.80
C GLU A 62 15.50 -7.78 5.65
N HIS A 63 15.28 -7.22 4.46
CA HIS A 63 14.06 -6.47 4.14
C HIS A 63 12.83 -7.36 4.14
N GLU A 64 12.92 -8.59 3.62
CA GLU A 64 11.82 -9.56 3.70
C GLU A 64 11.49 -9.92 5.15
N ASN A 65 12.52 -10.13 5.98
CA ASN A 65 12.33 -10.44 7.39
C ASN A 65 11.66 -9.27 8.12
N LEU A 66 12.15 -8.04 7.90
CA LEU A 66 11.55 -6.82 8.46
C LEU A 66 10.10 -6.65 8.02
N TYR A 67 9.80 -6.85 6.73
CA TYR A 67 8.44 -6.72 6.20
C TYR A 67 7.46 -7.71 6.85
N LYS A 68 7.93 -8.89 7.24
CA LYS A 68 7.08 -9.91 7.89
C LYS A 68 6.85 -9.66 9.39
N MET A 69 7.44 -8.60 9.96
CA MET A 69 7.17 -8.17 11.33
C MET A 69 5.91 -7.30 11.41
N TYR A 70 5.40 -7.11 12.62
CA TYR A 70 4.33 -6.15 12.91
C TYR A 70 4.94 -4.74 12.97
N LEU A 71 4.73 -3.94 11.93
CA LEU A 71 5.35 -2.62 11.76
C LEU A 71 4.45 -1.44 12.17
N ILE A 72 3.14 -1.67 12.26
CA ILE A 72 2.14 -0.67 12.66
C ILE A 72 1.75 -0.89 14.13
N GLU A 73 1.13 0.07 14.80
CA GLU A 73 0.67 -0.06 16.20
C GLU A 73 -0.76 -0.61 16.28
#